data_AF-A0A2N0M691-F1
#
_entry.id   AF-A0A2N0M691-F1
#
_cell.length_a   1.000
_cell.length_b   1.000
_cell.length_c   1.000
_cell.angle_alpha   90.00
_cell.angle_beta   90.00
_cell.angle_gamma   90.00
#
_symmetry.space_group_name_H-M   'P 1'
#
loop_
_entity.id
_entity.type
_entity.pdbx_description
1 polymer ?
#
loop_
_entity_poly.entity_id
_entity_poly.type
_entity_poly.pdbx_seq_one_letter_code
_entity_poly.pdbx_strand_id
1 'polypeptide(L)'
;MPGPEAAPRKPIYKDLLLLQLAALVFLLDQFSKFLVREFLDFRESYPLEGFFRFTHTHNTGSAFGILQDQNTPLILVSLIGIGVLALIYHSQRQPTNLLRLSLGLQMGGASGNLIDRVLLDHVTDFIDVGTWPVFNIADSSIVVGLALLAWLYLRPERFGGVGPSATVYDRCPICDGEMLAAGKGWHCSGCGVRERIDVGYGFPEDTVAAEERGKWRDTRLIPAAPPGVVNAPTVQPALAESSFDLTSIHVPETESGVVDSRGDYSYPGDTPGDEPEDQRDSLGTSRPP
;
A
#
# COMPACT_ATOMS: atom_id res chain seq x y z
N MET A 1 -7.89 -8.00 -32.19
CA MET A 1 -7.14 -6.80 -31.77
C MET A 1 -7.03 -6.87 -30.25
N PRO A 2 -5.84 -7.09 -29.67
CA PRO A 2 -5.69 -6.90 -28.22
C PRO A 2 -6.05 -5.44 -27.90
N GLY A 3 -6.84 -5.23 -26.84
CA GLY A 3 -7.27 -3.89 -26.41
C GLY A 3 -6.07 -3.01 -26.06
N PRO A 4 -6.24 -1.67 -25.97
CA PRO A 4 -5.17 -0.78 -25.54
C PRO A 4 -4.67 -1.22 -24.16
N GLU A 5 -3.41 -1.62 -24.11
CA GLU A 5 -2.75 -2.06 -22.88
C GLU A 5 -2.77 -0.89 -21.90
N ALA A 6 -3.43 -1.07 -20.75
CA ALA A 6 -3.55 -0.02 -19.73
C ALA A 6 -2.15 0.49 -19.36
N ALA A 7 -1.97 1.81 -19.36
CA ALA A 7 -0.67 2.43 -19.11
C ALA A 7 0.01 1.82 -17.86
N PRO A 8 1.30 1.44 -17.94
CA PRO A 8 1.98 0.72 -16.88
C PRO A 8 2.06 1.56 -15.61
N ARG A 9 1.81 0.94 -14.45
CA ARG A 9 1.94 1.60 -13.15
C ARG A 9 3.40 2.00 -12.94
N LYS A 10 3.63 3.24 -12.48
CA LYS A 10 4.99 3.69 -12.14
C LYS A 10 5.41 3.01 -10.83
N PRO A 11 6.43 2.14 -10.82
CA PRO A 11 6.84 1.48 -9.60
C PRO A 11 7.46 2.49 -8.64
N ILE A 12 7.34 2.25 -7.34
CA ILE A 12 7.75 3.20 -6.28
C ILE A 12 9.22 3.61 -6.40
N TYR A 13 10.09 2.67 -6.76
CA TYR A 13 11.53 2.92 -6.93
C TYR A 13 11.88 3.86 -8.09
N LYS A 14 10.93 4.12 -9.02
CA LYS A 14 11.09 5.10 -10.11
C LYS A 14 10.47 6.45 -9.77
N ASP A 15 9.74 6.57 -8.66
CA ASP A 15 9.13 7.83 -8.25
C ASP A 15 10.08 8.67 -7.40
N LEU A 16 10.96 9.40 -8.10
CA LEU A 16 11.99 10.23 -7.48
C LEU A 16 11.41 11.25 -6.51
N LEU A 17 10.24 11.83 -6.78
CA LEU A 17 9.64 12.82 -5.88
C LEU A 17 9.30 12.20 -4.53
N LEU A 18 8.63 11.04 -4.54
CA LEU A 18 8.30 10.32 -3.31
C LEU A 18 9.58 9.92 -2.56
N LEU A 19 10.54 9.33 -3.26
CA LEU A 19 11.78 8.84 -2.64
C LEU A 19 12.64 9.98 -2.07
N GLN A 20 12.76 11.10 -2.79
CA GLN A 20 13.49 12.27 -2.33
C GLN A 20 12.85 12.88 -1.08
N LEU A 21 11.51 12.97 -1.04
CA LEU A 21 10.80 13.46 0.14
C LEU A 21 10.97 12.53 1.34
N ALA A 22 10.83 11.22 1.15
CA ALA A 22 11.04 10.24 2.22
C ALA A 22 12.48 10.29 2.74
N ALA A 23 13.47 10.33 1.85
CA ALA A 23 14.89 10.44 2.21
C ALA A 23 15.19 11.76 2.92
N LEU A 24 14.65 12.89 2.45
CA LEU A 24 14.84 14.18 3.09
C LEU A 24 14.31 14.18 4.52
N VAL A 25 13.07 13.71 4.73
CA VAL A 25 12.47 13.63 6.08
C VAL A 25 13.29 12.71 6.98
N PHE A 26 13.67 11.53 6.49
CA PHE A 26 14.50 10.59 7.22
C PHE A 26 15.83 11.21 7.67
N LEU A 27 16.52 11.89 6.74
CA LEU A 27 17.79 12.53 7.03
C LEU A 27 17.64 13.68 8.03
N LEU A 28 16.60 14.50 7.90
CA LEU A 28 16.32 15.58 8.83
C LEU A 28 16.02 15.05 10.24
N ASP A 29 15.20 14.00 10.34
CA ASP A 29 14.89 13.34 11.60
C ASP A 29 16.17 12.79 12.26
N GLN A 30 16.92 11.96 11.55
CA GLN A 30 18.13 11.34 12.09
C GLN A 30 19.21 12.36 12.44
N PHE A 31 19.38 13.40 11.63
CA PHE A 31 20.30 14.49 11.93
C PHE A 31 19.87 15.27 13.18
N SER A 32 18.58 15.60 13.32
CA SER A 32 18.07 16.30 14.50
C SER A 32 18.23 15.48 15.79
N LYS A 33 17.96 14.17 15.75
CA LYS A 33 18.16 13.25 16.87
C LYS A 33 19.64 13.07 17.20
N PHE A 34 20.50 13.05 16.19
CA PHE A 34 21.95 13.04 16.39
C PHE A 34 22.41 14.29 17.15
N LEU A 35 21.98 15.49 16.73
CA LEU A 35 22.32 16.74 17.44
C LEU A 35 21.88 16.71 18.90
N VAL A 36 20.65 16.26 19.18
CA VAL A 36 20.16 16.21 20.56
C VAL A 36 20.98 15.24 21.42
N ARG A 37 21.31 14.06 20.90
CA ARG A 37 22.14 13.08 21.62
C ARG A 37 23.57 13.55 21.88
N GLU A 38 24.10 14.41 21.01
CA GLU A 38 25.45 14.96 21.11
C GLU A 38 25.54 16.17 22.07
N PHE A 39 24.50 17.01 22.09
CA PHE A 39 24.55 18.31 22.78
C PHE A 39 23.72 18.39 24.07
N LEU A 40 22.87 17.40 24.37
CA LEU A 40 22.05 17.37 25.58
C LEU A 40 22.21 16.03 26.30
N ASP A 41 22.49 16.09 27.61
CA ASP A 41 22.47 14.90 28.45
C ASP A 41 21.05 14.33 28.56
N PHE A 42 20.93 13.04 28.90
CA PHE A 42 19.63 12.41 29.08
C PHE A 42 18.79 13.15 30.13
N ARG A 43 17.57 13.54 29.77
CA ARG A 43 16.62 14.39 30.53
C ARG A 43 17.04 15.84 30.74
N GLU A 44 18.08 16.30 30.05
CA GLU A 44 18.39 17.72 29.98
C GLU A 44 17.42 18.45 29.04
N SER A 45 17.11 19.71 29.39
CA SER A 45 16.26 20.59 28.58
C SER A 45 16.98 21.89 28.25
N TYR A 46 16.89 22.33 26.99
CA TYR A 46 17.37 23.63 26.52
C TYR A 46 16.30 24.40 25.73
N PRO A 47 15.98 25.65 26.10
CA PRO A 47 16.33 26.29 27.37
C PRO A 47 15.73 25.54 28.57
N LEU A 48 16.30 25.76 29.76
CA LEU A 48 15.84 25.12 31.01
C LEU A 48 14.36 25.41 31.32
N GLU A 49 13.91 26.62 30.97
CA GLU A 49 12.56 27.10 31.21
C GLU A 49 11.95 27.67 29.92
N GLY A 50 10.62 27.61 29.83
CA GLY A 50 9.88 28.15 28.68
C GLY A 50 8.77 27.22 28.20
N PHE A 51 7.93 27.74 27.31
CA PHE A 51 6.84 26.97 26.69
C PHE A 51 7.34 25.98 25.62
N PHE A 52 8.43 26.32 24.93
CA PHE A 52 9.04 25.48 23.90
C PHE A 52 10.49 25.19 24.30
N ARG A 53 10.85 23.91 24.37
CA ARG A 53 12.17 23.42 24.78
C ARG A 53 12.62 22.28 23.88
N PHE A 54 13.91 22.04 23.88
CA PHE A 54 14.52 20.82 23.41
C PHE A 54 14.87 19.95 24.62
N THR A 55 14.17 18.85 24.84
CA THR A 55 14.33 17.98 26.01
C THR A 55 14.74 16.58 25.57
N HIS A 56 15.96 16.14 25.85
CA HIS A 56 16.43 14.83 25.43
C HIS A 56 15.73 13.72 26.24
N THR A 57 14.81 12.99 25.60
CA THR A 57 14.10 11.87 26.23
C THR A 57 14.07 10.62 25.35
N HIS A 58 13.87 9.47 25.99
CA HIS A 58 13.73 8.19 25.33
C HIS A 58 12.27 7.75 25.39
N ASN A 59 11.75 7.32 24.25
CA ASN A 59 10.42 6.77 24.15
C ASN A 59 10.50 5.27 23.86
N THR A 60 10.24 4.48 24.90
CA THR A 60 10.19 3.01 24.85
C THR A 60 8.79 2.46 24.52
N GLY A 61 7.80 3.33 24.30
CA GLY A 61 6.41 2.95 24.10
C GLY A 61 5.79 3.42 22.78
N SER A 62 4.50 3.16 22.64
CA SER A 62 3.64 3.83 21.66
C SER A 62 3.10 5.14 22.23
N ALA A 63 2.58 6.01 21.35
CA ALA A 63 1.65 7.06 21.76
C ALA A 63 0.57 6.44 22.68
N PHE A 64 0.32 7.08 23.83
CA PHE A 64 -0.66 6.67 24.86
C PHE A 64 -0.29 5.49 25.78
N GLY A 65 0.94 4.98 25.77
CA GLY A 65 1.38 4.06 26.84
C GLY A 65 0.87 2.62 26.73
N ILE A 66 0.27 2.23 25.61
CA ILE A 66 -0.38 0.91 25.43
C ILE A 66 0.65 -0.22 25.22
N LEU A 67 1.90 0.10 24.87
CA LEU A 67 2.99 -0.86 24.64
C LEU A 67 4.30 -0.39 25.27
N GLN A 68 4.27 0.03 26.53
CA GLN A 68 5.49 0.40 27.25
C GLN A 68 6.44 -0.80 27.34
N ASP A 69 7.73 -0.55 27.13
CA ASP A 69 8.83 -1.52 27.19
C ASP A 69 8.70 -2.72 26.23
N GLN A 70 7.87 -2.58 25.20
CA GLN A 70 7.66 -3.58 24.16
C GLN A 70 8.14 -3.04 22.81
N ASN A 71 9.45 -3.09 22.59
CA ASN A 71 10.06 -2.60 21.35
C ASN A 71 9.66 -3.44 20.12
N THR A 72 9.62 -4.78 20.25
CA THR A 72 9.33 -5.70 19.13
C THR A 72 7.97 -5.45 18.46
N PRO A 73 6.83 -5.32 19.18
CA PRO A 73 5.56 -4.97 18.56
C PRO A 73 5.60 -3.63 17.81
N LEU A 74 6.32 -2.63 18.33
CA LEU A 74 6.40 -1.30 17.69
C LEU A 74 7.19 -1.33 16.38
N ILE A 75 8.26 -2.14 16.32
CA ILE A 75 8.99 -2.43 15.09
C ILE A 75 8.04 -3.06 14.06
N LEU A 76 7.28 -4.09 14.47
CA LEU A 76 6.33 -4.76 13.59
C LEU A 76 5.24 -3.83 13.07
N VAL A 77 4.65 -3.00 13.94
CA VAL A 77 3.64 -1.99 13.54
C VAL A 77 4.24 -1.00 12.54
N SER A 78 5.48 -0.56 12.74
CA SER A 78 6.16 0.36 11.82
C SER A 78 6.39 -0.29 10.45
N LEU A 79 6.85 -1.55 10.41
CA LEU A 79 7.03 -2.31 9.17
C LEU A 79 5.70 -2.53 8.43
N ILE A 80 4.65 -2.89 9.16
CA ILE A 80 3.29 -3.05 8.61
C ILE A 80 2.80 -1.71 8.04
N GLY A 81 2.97 -0.61 8.78
CA GLY A 81 2.60 0.73 8.32
C GLY A 81 3.29 1.12 7.01
N ILE A 82 4.61 0.94 6.93
CA ILE A 82 5.39 1.18 5.70
C ILE A 82 4.87 0.30 4.55
N GLY A 83 4.59 -0.98 4.82
CA GLY A 83 4.01 -1.90 3.85
C GLY A 83 2.65 -1.44 3.34
N VAL A 84 1.76 -1.00 4.22
CA VAL A 84 0.45 -0.44 3.86
C VAL A 84 0.60 0.82 3.00
N LEU A 85 1.50 1.74 3.34
CA LEU A 85 1.76 2.94 2.53
C LEU A 85 2.27 2.58 1.13
N ALA A 86 3.13 1.55 1.02
CA ALA A 86 3.61 1.05 -0.26
C ALA A 86 2.48 0.40 -1.10
N LEU A 87 1.58 -0.34 -0.45
CA LEU A 87 0.39 -0.91 -1.10
C LEU A 87 -0.58 0.19 -1.57
N ILE A 88 -0.82 1.22 -0.75
CA ILE A 88 -1.61 2.39 -1.14
C ILE A 88 -0.99 3.01 -2.39
N TYR A 89 0.31 3.27 -2.40
CA TYR A 89 0.99 3.80 -3.58
C TYR A 89 0.81 2.90 -4.81
N HIS A 90 1.04 1.59 -4.67
CA HIS A 90 0.94 0.64 -5.77
C HIS A 90 -0.49 0.48 -6.32
N SER A 91 -1.51 0.72 -5.50
CA SER A 91 -2.90 0.73 -5.95
C SER A 91 -3.20 1.84 -6.97
N GLN A 92 -2.36 2.89 -7.01
CA GLN A 92 -2.57 4.06 -7.86
C GLN A 92 -1.86 3.94 -9.21
N ARG A 93 -2.60 4.14 -10.30
CA ARG A 93 -2.02 4.20 -11.66
C ARG A 93 -1.27 5.50 -11.91
N GLN A 94 -1.86 6.61 -11.51
CA GLN A 94 -1.33 7.97 -11.67
C GLN A 94 -1.42 8.68 -10.31
N PRO A 95 -0.48 8.44 -9.38
CA PRO A 95 -0.52 9.09 -8.09
C PRO A 95 -0.45 10.61 -8.28
N THR A 96 -1.21 11.37 -7.49
CA THR A 96 -1.14 12.84 -7.50
C THR A 96 0.08 13.32 -6.73
N ASN A 97 0.53 14.56 -6.96
CA ASN A 97 1.65 15.12 -6.19
C ASN A 97 1.32 15.24 -4.69
N LEU A 98 0.05 15.51 -4.36
CA LEU A 98 -0.41 15.57 -2.98
C LEU A 98 -0.34 14.19 -2.30
N LEU A 99 -0.69 13.12 -3.02
CA LEU A 99 -0.52 11.77 -2.53
C LEU A 99 0.97 11.41 -2.34
N ARG A 100 1.83 11.73 -3.31
CA ARG A 100 3.29 11.52 -3.18
C ARG A 100 3.86 12.25 -1.98
N LEU A 101 3.43 13.49 -1.74
CA LEU A 101 3.83 14.27 -0.58
C LEU A 101 3.39 13.61 0.73
N SER A 102 2.11 13.25 0.81
CA SER A 102 1.55 12.56 1.99
C SER A 102 2.27 11.26 2.31
N LEU A 103 2.49 10.39 1.30
CA LEU A 103 3.14 9.10 1.50
C LEU A 103 4.64 9.26 1.77
N GLY A 104 5.33 10.18 1.10
CA GLY A 104 6.74 10.46 1.34
C GLY A 104 7.02 10.93 2.77
N LEU A 105 6.20 11.84 3.29
CA LEU A 105 6.29 12.31 4.69
C LEU A 105 6.12 11.17 5.71
N GLN A 106 5.13 10.31 5.49
CA GLN A 106 4.84 9.18 6.39
C GLN A 106 5.92 8.09 6.27
N MET A 107 6.38 7.74 5.07
CA MET A 107 7.44 6.76 4.87
C MET A 107 8.76 7.23 5.51
N GLY A 108 9.15 8.48 5.29
CA GLY A 108 10.37 9.03 5.87
C GLY A 108 10.34 9.05 7.41
N GLY A 109 9.22 9.50 7.99
CA GLY A 109 9.05 9.52 9.45
C GLY A 109 8.99 8.13 10.06
N ALA A 110 8.21 7.22 9.46
CA ALA A 110 8.13 5.83 9.93
C ALA A 110 9.50 5.15 9.88
N SER A 111 10.29 5.36 8.82
CA SER A 111 11.67 4.86 8.73
C SER A 111 12.59 5.47 9.79
N GLY A 112 12.48 6.76 10.09
CA GLY A 112 13.28 7.44 11.12
C GLY A 112 13.01 6.91 12.54
N ASN A 113 11.75 6.67 12.88
CA ASN A 113 11.39 6.06 14.16
C ASN A 113 11.67 4.55 14.23
N LEU A 114 11.64 3.86 13.09
CA LEU A 114 11.99 2.44 13.01
C LEU A 114 13.48 2.22 13.19
N ILE A 115 14.35 3.06 12.59
CA ILE A 115 15.80 2.88 12.68
C ILE A 115 16.29 3.08 14.12
N ASP A 116 15.76 4.07 14.84
CA ASP A 116 16.08 4.24 16.26
C ASP A 116 15.70 3.00 17.07
N ARG A 117 14.49 2.48 16.88
CA ARG A 117 14.04 1.27 17.58
C ARG A 117 14.92 0.05 17.31
N VAL A 118 15.39 -0.11 16.07
CA VAL A 118 16.26 -1.25 15.71
C VAL A 118 17.68 -1.09 16.26
N LEU A 119 18.21 0.13 16.32
CA LEU A 119 19.60 0.37 16.70
C LEU A 119 19.80 0.72 18.18
N LEU A 120 18.79 1.32 18.81
CA LEU A 120 18.86 1.94 20.15
C LEU A 120 17.85 1.35 21.14
N ASP A 121 16.93 0.51 20.68
CA ASP A 121 15.80 -0.05 21.45
C ASP A 121 14.76 0.97 21.96
N HIS A 122 14.87 2.24 21.56
CA HIS A 122 13.94 3.32 21.89
C HIS A 122 13.96 4.36 20.78
N VAL A 123 13.03 5.32 20.81
CA VAL A 123 13.05 6.51 19.95
C VAL A 123 13.57 7.71 20.71
N THR A 124 14.46 8.49 20.10
CA THR A 124 14.90 9.77 20.67
C THR A 124 13.86 10.85 20.39
N ASP A 125 13.20 11.33 21.44
CA ASP A 125 12.26 12.45 21.37
C ASP A 125 12.89 13.70 21.98
N PHE A 126 12.53 14.87 21.42
CA PHE A 126 13.22 16.10 21.80
C PHE A 126 12.42 17.39 21.70
N ILE A 127 11.33 17.45 20.95
CA ILE A 127 10.49 18.64 20.82
C ILE A 127 9.49 18.66 21.97
N ASP A 128 9.68 19.56 22.93
CA ASP A 128 8.90 19.66 24.16
C ASP A 128 8.10 20.97 24.16
N VAL A 129 6.76 20.85 24.21
CA VAL A 129 5.84 21.97 24.07
C VAL A 129 4.77 21.94 25.16
N GLY A 130 4.94 22.77 26.19
CA GLY A 130 3.99 22.91 27.29
C GLY A 130 3.68 21.59 27.98
N THR A 131 2.43 21.13 27.90
CA THR A 131 1.96 19.85 28.48
C THR A 131 1.80 18.75 27.44
N TRP A 132 2.17 19.00 26.19
CA TRP A 132 2.07 18.01 25.11
C TRP A 132 3.21 16.97 25.26
N PRO A 133 2.96 15.68 24.95
CA PRO A 133 4.02 14.67 24.96
C PRO A 133 5.18 15.08 24.07
N VAL A 134 6.41 14.92 24.54
CA VAL A 134 7.61 15.21 23.75
C VAL A 134 7.62 14.35 22.48
N PHE A 135 7.97 14.93 21.35
CA PHE A 135 7.93 14.28 20.04
C PHE A 135 9.15 14.63 19.20
N ASN A 136 9.23 14.13 17.98
CA ASN A 136 10.34 14.41 17.06
C ASN A 136 9.87 14.83 15.65
N ILE A 137 10.82 14.99 14.73
CA ILE A 137 10.52 15.36 13.33
C ILE A 137 9.77 14.24 12.61
N ALA A 138 10.12 12.97 12.85
CA ALA A 138 9.41 11.82 12.31
C ALA A 138 7.92 11.78 12.73
N ASP A 139 7.59 12.06 14.00
CA ASP A 139 6.21 12.11 14.47
C ASP A 139 5.44 13.23 13.78
N SER A 140 6.06 14.41 13.69
CA SER A 140 5.50 15.57 12.99
C SER A 140 5.20 15.24 11.52
N SER A 141 6.14 14.58 10.83
CA SER A 141 5.98 14.23 9.42
C SER A 141 4.88 13.17 9.21
N ILE A 142 4.76 12.19 10.10
CA ILE A 142 3.69 11.20 10.07
C ILE A 142 2.34 11.88 10.25
N VAL A 143 2.18 12.75 11.25
CA VAL A 143 0.92 13.45 11.53
C VAL A 143 0.52 14.36 10.36
N VAL A 144 1.45 15.15 9.82
CA VAL A 144 1.18 16.01 8.66
C VAL A 144 0.83 15.16 7.43
N GLY A 145 1.59 14.10 7.16
CA GLY A 145 1.32 13.23 6.03
C GLY A 145 -0.04 12.52 6.13
N LEU A 146 -0.42 12.08 7.33
CA LEU A 146 -1.74 11.51 7.61
C LEU A 146 -2.86 12.55 7.41
N ALA A 147 -2.68 13.77 7.90
CA ALA A 147 -3.64 14.86 7.70
C ALA A 147 -3.83 15.18 6.21
N LEU A 148 -2.75 15.19 5.42
CA LEU A 148 -2.82 15.38 3.97
C LEU A 148 -3.52 14.20 3.27
N LEU A 149 -3.29 12.97 3.73
CA LEU A 149 -3.97 11.78 3.20
C LEU A 149 -5.47 11.85 3.47
N ALA A 150 -5.83 12.11 4.72
CA ALA A 150 -7.22 12.26 5.15
C ALA A 150 -7.90 13.38 4.36
N TRP A 151 -7.24 14.53 4.19
CA TRP A 151 -7.74 15.63 3.39
C TRP A 151 -7.95 15.27 1.92
N LEU A 152 -7.07 14.45 1.33
CA LEU A 152 -7.23 13.98 -0.05
C LEU A 152 -8.50 13.11 -0.20
N TYR A 153 -8.78 12.23 0.76
CA TYR A 153 -9.90 11.27 0.68
C TYR A 153 -11.22 11.76 1.27
N LEU A 154 -11.18 12.67 2.24
CA LEU A 154 -12.37 13.19 2.93
C LEU A 154 -12.93 14.46 2.29
N ARG A 155 -12.23 15.06 1.31
CA ARG A 155 -12.82 16.13 0.54
C ARG A 155 -14.02 15.57 -0.23
N PRO A 156 -15.24 16.04 0.03
CA PRO A 156 -16.32 15.79 -0.91
C PRO A 156 -15.87 16.39 -2.23
N GLU A 157 -15.90 15.59 -3.30
CA GLU A 157 -15.84 16.17 -4.62
C GLU A 157 -16.88 17.27 -4.62
N ARG A 158 -16.43 18.52 -4.76
CA ARG A 158 -17.37 19.58 -5.10
C ARG A 158 -17.91 19.10 -6.43
N PHE A 159 -19.09 18.51 -6.44
CA PHE A 159 -19.92 18.35 -7.62
C PHE A 159 -20.15 19.77 -8.13
N GLY A 160 -19.13 20.32 -8.80
CA GLY A 160 -19.18 21.60 -9.49
C GLY A 160 -20.10 21.34 -10.65
N GLY A 161 -21.38 21.65 -10.44
CA GLY A 161 -22.48 21.58 -11.39
C GLY A 161 -22.14 20.99 -12.75
N VAL A 162 -22.00 19.67 -12.82
CA VAL A 162 -22.23 18.97 -14.08
C VAL A 162 -23.67 18.51 -13.98
N GLY A 163 -24.49 18.98 -14.92
CA GLY A 163 -25.88 18.53 -15.06
C GLY A 163 -25.96 17.00 -15.09
N PRO A 164 -27.16 16.42 -14.98
CA PRO A 164 -27.36 15.00 -14.74
C PRO A 164 -26.90 14.13 -15.93
N SER A 165 -25.59 13.90 -16.09
CA SER A 165 -24.99 13.00 -17.11
C SER A 165 -23.47 12.82 -16.96
N ALA A 166 -22.92 12.62 -15.76
CA ALA A 166 -21.46 12.50 -15.61
C ALA A 166 -20.93 11.53 -14.54
N THR A 167 -21.69 10.50 -14.14
CA THR A 167 -21.26 9.64 -13.03
C THR A 167 -21.26 8.14 -13.29
N VAL A 168 -21.30 7.67 -14.54
CA VAL A 168 -21.26 6.20 -14.76
C VAL A 168 -20.15 5.72 -15.69
N TYR A 169 -19.51 6.57 -16.51
CA TYR A 169 -18.53 6.08 -17.49
C TYR A 169 -17.30 6.99 -17.63
N ASP A 170 -16.49 7.16 -16.58
CA ASP A 170 -15.12 7.71 -16.74
C ASP A 170 -14.23 6.78 -17.56
N ARG A 171 -14.58 5.49 -17.61
CA ARG A 171 -13.92 4.48 -18.44
C ARG A 171 -14.89 3.78 -19.37
N CYS A 172 -14.38 3.46 -20.55
CA CYS A 172 -15.12 2.76 -21.58
C CYS A 172 -15.39 1.31 -21.16
N PRO A 173 -16.65 0.84 -21.10
CA PRO A 173 -16.97 -0.54 -20.72
C PRO A 173 -16.47 -1.59 -21.74
N ILE A 174 -16.06 -1.17 -22.93
CA ILE A 174 -15.56 -2.06 -23.99
C ILE A 174 -14.05 -2.27 -23.92
N CYS A 175 -13.28 -1.25 -23.55
CA CYS A 175 -11.81 -1.34 -23.61
C CYS A 175 -11.09 -0.76 -22.38
N ASP A 176 -11.82 -0.33 -21.36
CA ASP A 176 -11.35 0.36 -20.15
C ASP A 176 -10.55 1.66 -20.44
N GLY A 177 -10.61 2.17 -21.68
CA GLY A 177 -9.99 3.42 -22.10
C GLY A 177 -10.76 4.66 -21.61
N GLU A 178 -10.07 5.79 -21.53
CA GLU A 178 -10.63 7.06 -21.04
C GLU A 178 -11.78 7.54 -21.95
N MET A 179 -12.90 7.92 -21.34
CA MET A 179 -14.03 8.52 -22.02
C MET A 179 -13.85 10.04 -22.06
N LEU A 180 -13.65 10.58 -23.25
CA LEU A 180 -13.46 12.01 -23.50
C LEU A 180 -14.77 12.64 -23.96
N ALA A 181 -15.11 13.80 -23.40
CA ALA A 181 -16.24 14.58 -23.86
C ALA A 181 -16.05 15.02 -25.32
N ALA A 182 -17.05 14.78 -26.17
CA ALA A 182 -17.07 15.19 -27.57
C ALA A 182 -18.44 15.79 -27.93
N GLY A 183 -18.52 17.12 -27.91
CA GLY A 183 -19.72 17.86 -28.28
C GLY A 183 -20.91 17.53 -27.37
N LYS A 184 -21.95 16.91 -27.94
CA LYS A 184 -23.17 16.49 -27.22
C LYS A 184 -23.08 15.07 -26.63
N GLY A 185 -21.90 14.46 -26.51
CA GLY A 185 -21.77 13.10 -25.96
C GLY A 185 -20.33 12.75 -25.58
N TRP A 186 -20.04 11.46 -25.47
CA TRP A 186 -18.73 10.95 -25.05
C TRP A 186 -18.14 10.02 -26.12
N HIS A 187 -16.82 9.99 -26.22
CA HIS A 187 -16.09 9.02 -27.03
C HIS A 187 -14.89 8.46 -26.29
N CYS A 188 -14.61 7.17 -26.49
CA CYS A 188 -13.42 6.55 -25.92
C CYS A 188 -12.19 6.89 -26.76
N SER A 189 -11.12 7.37 -26.10
CA SER A 189 -9.82 7.63 -26.72
C SER A 189 -9.11 6.37 -27.22
N GLY A 190 -9.41 5.21 -26.61
CA GLY A 190 -8.78 3.93 -26.93
C GLY A 190 -9.43 3.20 -28.09
N CYS A 191 -10.71 2.84 -27.98
CA CYS A 191 -11.42 2.05 -28.99
C CYS A 191 -12.31 2.87 -29.93
N GLY A 192 -12.46 4.17 -29.70
CA GLY A 192 -13.28 5.06 -30.52
C GLY A 192 -14.80 4.90 -30.34
N VAL A 193 -15.25 4.06 -29.40
CA VAL A 193 -16.68 3.86 -29.08
C VAL A 193 -17.29 5.18 -28.64
N ARG A 194 -18.45 5.54 -29.18
CA ARG A 194 -19.19 6.75 -28.86
C ARG A 194 -20.49 6.40 -28.17
N GLU A 195 -20.87 7.20 -27.17
CA GLU A 195 -22.22 7.12 -26.62
C GLU A 195 -23.21 7.69 -27.64
N ARG A 196 -24.25 6.93 -27.96
CA ARG A 196 -25.41 7.46 -28.67
C ARG A 196 -26.34 8.02 -27.59
N ILE A 197 -26.40 9.34 -27.45
CA ILE A 197 -27.49 9.95 -26.67
C ILE A 197 -28.75 9.79 -27.53
N ASP A 198 -29.45 8.67 -27.36
CA ASP A 198 -30.85 8.62 -27.71
C ASP A 198 -31.55 9.56 -26.73
N VAL A 199 -31.94 10.73 -27.23
CA VAL A 199 -32.66 11.76 -26.47
C VAL A 199 -34.05 11.20 -26.14
N GLY A 200 -34.13 10.35 -25.11
CA GLY A 200 -35.31 9.58 -24.74
C GLY A 200 -35.74 9.77 -23.28
N TYR A 201 -35.16 10.73 -22.57
CA TYR A 201 -35.72 11.25 -21.32
C TYR A 201 -36.05 12.73 -21.51
N GLY A 202 -37.35 13.02 -21.43
CA GLY A 202 -37.95 14.29 -21.81
C GLY A 202 -37.32 15.50 -21.11
N PHE A 203 -36.65 16.32 -21.92
CA PHE A 203 -36.65 17.76 -21.76
C PHE A 203 -37.53 18.33 -22.89
N PRO A 204 -38.34 19.38 -22.64
CA PRO A 204 -39.29 19.87 -23.64
C PRO A 204 -38.59 20.19 -24.96
N GLU A 205 -39.09 19.59 -26.04
CA GLU A 205 -38.64 19.81 -27.42
C GLU A 205 -39.03 21.23 -27.88
N ASP A 206 -38.26 22.22 -27.45
CA ASP A 206 -38.30 23.55 -28.07
C ASP A 206 -36.85 24.02 -28.21
N THR A 207 -36.14 23.45 -29.19
CA THR A 207 -35.21 24.15 -30.10
C THR A 207 -34.30 23.17 -30.84
N VAL A 208 -34.08 23.47 -32.13
CA VAL A 208 -33.04 22.96 -33.03
C VAL A 208 -33.41 21.78 -33.95
N ALA A 209 -34.03 22.18 -35.07
CA ALA A 209 -33.69 21.85 -36.46
C ALA A 209 -33.33 20.39 -36.83
N ALA A 210 -34.27 19.78 -37.55
CA ALA A 210 -34.10 18.57 -38.33
C ALA A 210 -33.22 18.81 -39.58
N GLU A 211 -31.90 18.66 -39.49
CA GLU A 211 -31.07 18.69 -40.71
C GLU A 211 -29.83 17.79 -40.73
N GLU A 212 -29.63 16.87 -39.78
CA GLU A 212 -28.45 15.98 -39.79
C GLU A 212 -28.77 14.48 -39.64
N ARG A 213 -29.87 14.00 -40.22
CA ARG A 213 -30.23 12.56 -40.24
C ARG A 213 -29.50 11.71 -41.29
N GLY A 214 -28.56 12.28 -42.04
CA GLY A 214 -28.03 11.66 -43.26
C GLY A 214 -26.67 10.98 -43.22
N LYS A 215 -25.84 11.13 -42.18
CA LYS A 215 -24.38 10.99 -42.39
C LYS A 215 -23.63 9.83 -41.76
N TRP A 216 -24.26 8.92 -41.01
CA TRP A 216 -23.49 7.89 -40.28
C TRP A 216 -24.15 6.50 -40.34
N ARG A 217 -23.88 5.78 -41.44
CA ARG A 217 -24.11 4.34 -41.58
C ARG A 217 -22.79 3.60 -41.42
N ASP A 218 -22.37 3.39 -40.18
CA ASP A 218 -21.68 2.16 -39.72
C ASP A 218 -21.25 2.38 -38.27
N THR A 219 -21.94 1.76 -37.31
CA THR A 219 -21.50 1.78 -35.90
C THR A 219 -21.97 0.52 -35.22
N ARG A 220 -21.05 -0.21 -34.59
CA ARG A 220 -21.40 -1.27 -33.62
C ARG A 220 -22.00 -0.58 -32.40
N LEU A 221 -23.29 -0.77 -32.22
CA LEU A 221 -24.08 -0.21 -31.13
C LEU A 221 -23.81 -0.97 -29.83
N ILE A 222 -23.69 -0.25 -28.72
CA ILE A 222 -23.90 -0.84 -27.40
C ILE A 222 -25.41 -1.08 -27.30
N PRO A 223 -25.91 -2.31 -27.10
CA PRO A 223 -27.33 -2.50 -26.84
C PRO A 223 -27.69 -1.79 -25.53
N ALA A 224 -28.77 -1.01 -25.55
CA ALA A 224 -29.33 -0.42 -24.34
C ALA A 224 -29.56 -1.53 -23.30
N ALA A 225 -29.03 -1.33 -22.09
CA ALA A 225 -29.30 -2.24 -20.99
C ALA A 225 -30.82 -2.26 -20.72
N PRO A 226 -31.46 -3.45 -20.67
CA PRO A 226 -32.88 -3.51 -20.34
C PRO A 226 -33.09 -3.00 -18.91
N PRO A 227 -34.19 -2.26 -18.65
CA PRO A 227 -34.45 -1.75 -17.32
C PRO A 227 -34.85 -2.92 -16.41
N GLY A 228 -34.00 -3.22 -15.44
CA GLY A 228 -34.32 -4.11 -14.34
C GLY A 228 -33.68 -5.50 -14.44
N VAL A 229 -32.43 -5.62 -14.00
CA VAL A 229 -31.96 -6.80 -13.27
C VAL A 229 -30.96 -6.33 -12.21
N VAL A 230 -31.50 -5.97 -11.04
CA VAL A 230 -30.78 -6.18 -9.79
C VAL A 230 -30.79 -7.69 -9.61
N ASN A 231 -29.65 -8.36 -9.75
CA ASN A 231 -29.33 -9.63 -9.10
C ASN A 231 -27.90 -10.04 -9.49
N ALA A 232 -27.02 -10.05 -8.50
CA ALA A 232 -25.70 -10.67 -8.60
C ALA A 232 -25.85 -12.18 -8.86
N PRO A 233 -25.07 -12.79 -9.78
CA PRO A 233 -25.08 -14.23 -9.90
C PRO A 233 -24.02 -14.86 -8.99
N THR A 234 -24.51 -15.69 -8.09
CA THR A 234 -23.83 -16.79 -7.42
C THR A 234 -23.10 -17.66 -8.45
N VAL A 235 -21.80 -17.90 -8.24
CA VAL A 235 -20.99 -18.79 -9.06
C VAL A 235 -21.28 -20.25 -8.69
N GLN A 236 -21.77 -21.04 -9.64
CA GLN A 236 -21.62 -22.50 -9.65
C GLN A 236 -20.94 -22.88 -10.98
N PRO A 237 -19.88 -23.72 -10.98
CA PRO A 237 -19.21 -24.11 -12.22
C PRO A 237 -19.88 -25.32 -12.85
N ALA A 238 -20.31 -25.19 -14.10
CA ALA A 238 -20.72 -26.31 -14.95
C ALA A 238 -19.66 -26.52 -16.06
N LEU A 239 -19.06 -27.70 -15.99
CA LEU A 239 -18.38 -28.52 -16.99
C LEU A 239 -18.35 -27.99 -18.44
N ALA A 240 -17.15 -27.82 -18.98
CA ALA A 240 -16.88 -27.83 -20.41
C ALA A 240 -15.81 -28.90 -20.70
N GLU A 241 -16.21 -29.90 -21.47
CA GLU A 241 -15.32 -30.90 -22.06
C GLU A 241 -14.40 -30.23 -23.08
N SER A 242 -13.10 -30.50 -22.98
CA SER A 242 -12.20 -30.40 -24.13
C SER A 242 -11.16 -31.51 -24.00
N SER A 243 -11.23 -32.41 -24.97
CA SER A 243 -10.31 -33.51 -25.24
C SER A 243 -8.86 -33.03 -25.35
N PHE A 244 -7.99 -33.60 -24.52
CA PHE A 244 -6.55 -33.63 -24.74
C PHE A 244 -6.04 -35.03 -24.43
N ASP A 245 -5.34 -35.59 -25.41
CA ASP A 245 -4.86 -36.97 -25.48
C ASP A 245 -3.65 -37.16 -24.54
N LEU A 246 -3.76 -38.10 -23.60
CA LEU A 246 -2.73 -38.46 -22.62
C LEU A 246 -2.21 -39.87 -22.93
N THR A 247 -1.38 -39.99 -23.96
CA THR A 247 -0.49 -41.13 -24.14
C THR A 247 0.95 -40.64 -24.35
N SER A 248 1.58 -40.16 -23.27
CA SER A 248 3.04 -40.24 -23.03
C SER A 248 3.51 -39.26 -21.96
N ILE A 249 3.09 -39.41 -20.70
CA ILE A 249 3.89 -38.87 -19.58
C ILE A 249 3.93 -39.91 -18.46
N HIS A 250 5.13 -40.41 -18.22
CA HIS A 250 5.50 -41.33 -17.14
C HIS A 250 5.71 -40.50 -15.87
N VAL A 251 4.97 -40.76 -14.80
CA VAL A 251 5.17 -40.16 -13.48
C VAL A 251 5.38 -41.31 -12.48
N PRO A 252 6.48 -41.32 -11.70
CA PRO A 252 6.75 -42.37 -10.72
C PRO A 252 5.85 -42.22 -9.49
N GLU A 253 5.41 -43.36 -8.94
CA GLU A 253 4.69 -43.47 -7.67
C GLU A 253 5.59 -43.04 -6.51
N THR A 254 5.11 -42.13 -5.67
CA THR A 254 5.64 -41.94 -4.32
C THR A 254 4.55 -42.33 -3.32
N GLU A 255 4.79 -43.42 -2.62
CA GLU A 255 3.94 -44.01 -1.60
C GLU A 255 3.76 -43.09 -0.38
N SER A 256 2.58 -43.23 0.21
CA SER A 256 2.04 -42.58 1.39
C SER A 256 2.82 -42.86 2.69
N GLY A 257 3.13 -41.81 3.45
CA GLY A 257 3.56 -41.92 4.85
C GLY A 257 2.36 -42.07 5.80
N VAL A 258 2.46 -43.03 6.73
CA VAL A 258 1.48 -43.28 7.80
C VAL A 258 1.87 -42.48 9.05
N VAL A 259 0.90 -41.78 9.64
CA VAL A 259 1.05 -41.02 10.90
C VAL A 259 0.64 -41.91 12.09
N ASP A 260 1.52 -42.08 13.08
CA ASP A 260 1.15 -42.68 14.37
C ASP A 260 0.57 -41.61 15.32
N SER A 261 -0.35 -42.06 16.17
CA SER A 261 -1.11 -41.40 17.24
C SER A 261 -0.31 -40.63 18.31
N ARG A 262 0.99 -40.37 18.12
CA ARG A 262 1.82 -39.54 18.99
C ARG A 262 2.53 -38.36 18.31
N GLY A 263 2.32 -38.15 17.01
CA GLY A 263 2.58 -36.85 16.35
C GLY A 263 4.04 -36.50 16.05
N ASP A 264 4.95 -37.47 15.90
CA ASP A 264 6.32 -37.21 15.44
C ASP A 264 6.54 -37.62 13.97
N TYR A 265 7.26 -36.77 13.23
CA TYR A 265 7.65 -36.99 11.83
C TYR A 265 9.11 -37.44 11.76
N SER A 266 9.38 -38.60 11.18
CA SER A 266 10.74 -39.07 10.85
C SER A 266 10.89 -39.28 9.34
N TYR A 267 11.97 -38.76 8.75
CA TYR A 267 12.37 -39.05 7.37
C TYR A 267 13.17 -40.36 7.29
N PRO A 268 13.07 -41.13 6.20
CA PRO A 268 13.85 -42.35 6.03
C PRO A 268 15.26 -42.01 5.51
N GLY A 269 16.30 -42.30 6.29
CA GLY A 269 17.69 -42.09 5.87
C GLY A 269 18.77 -42.42 6.89
N ASP A 270 18.49 -42.39 8.19
CA ASP A 270 19.51 -42.63 9.21
C ASP A 270 19.52 -44.09 9.66
N THR A 271 20.36 -44.91 9.00
CA THR A 271 20.81 -46.19 9.56
C THR A 271 21.97 -45.96 10.54
N PRO A 272 21.98 -46.61 11.72
CA PRO A 272 23.01 -46.45 12.72
C PRO A 272 24.19 -47.40 12.46
N GLY A 273 25.41 -46.91 12.65
CA GLY A 273 26.61 -47.76 12.77
C GLY A 273 27.82 -47.21 12.02
N ASP A 274 28.75 -46.63 12.76
CA ASP A 274 30.17 -47.05 12.83
C ASP A 274 30.99 -45.94 13.51
N GLU A 275 31.30 -46.17 14.79
CA GLU A 275 32.38 -45.49 15.50
C GLU A 275 33.73 -45.88 14.90
N PRO A 276 34.73 -45.00 15.02
CA PRO A 276 36.01 -45.49 15.51
C PRO A 276 36.52 -44.69 16.71
N GLU A 277 36.76 -45.47 17.76
CA GLU A 277 37.58 -45.23 18.93
C GLU A 277 39.06 -45.06 18.53
N ASP A 278 39.75 -43.97 18.93
CA ASP A 278 41.11 -44.09 19.49
C ASP A 278 41.64 -42.84 20.26
N GLN A 279 41.83 -43.07 21.56
CA GLN A 279 42.97 -42.72 22.44
C GLN A 279 43.52 -41.30 22.69
N ARG A 280 43.53 -41.01 24.02
CA ARG A 280 44.61 -40.43 24.87
C ARG A 280 44.93 -38.94 24.64
N ASP A 281 45.10 -38.08 25.65
CA ASP A 281 45.68 -38.19 26.99
C ASP A 281 45.25 -36.91 27.76
N SER A 282 44.58 -37.01 28.91
CA SER A 282 45.11 -37.00 30.29
C SER A 282 45.47 -35.62 30.89
N LEU A 283 45.09 -35.47 32.17
CA LEU A 283 45.37 -34.42 33.18
C LEU A 283 44.46 -33.17 33.09
N GLY A 284 43.64 -32.83 34.09
CA GLY A 284 43.55 -33.24 35.49
C GLY A 284 43.17 -32.00 36.32
N THR A 285 42.05 -32.11 37.04
CA THR A 285 41.74 -31.61 38.41
C THR A 285 42.58 -30.44 38.97
N SER A 286 42.04 -29.38 39.58
CA SER A 286 41.17 -29.42 40.77
C SER A 286 40.68 -28.00 41.16
N ARG A 287 39.59 -27.99 41.94
CA ARG A 287 38.92 -26.87 42.63
C ARG A 287 39.69 -26.40 43.90
N PRO A 288 39.26 -25.30 44.56
CA PRO A 288 40.11 -24.28 45.20
C PRO A 288 40.21 -24.44 46.74
N PRO A 289 40.92 -23.52 47.41
CA PRO A 289 40.58 -23.03 48.75
C PRO A 289 39.62 -21.81 48.71
#